data_AF-A0A4R8BF96-F1
#
_entry.id   AF-A0A4R8BF96-F1
#
_cell.length_a   1.000
_cell.length_b   1.000
_cell.length_c   1.000
_cell.angle_alpha   90.00
_cell.angle_beta   90.00
_cell.angle_gamma   90.00
#
_symmetry.space_group_name_H-M   'P 1'
#
loop_
_entity.id
_entity.type
_entity.pdbx_description
1 polymer ?
#
loop_
_entity_poly.entity_id
_entity_poly.type
_entity_poly.pdbx_seq_one_letter_code
_entity_poly.pdbx_strand_id
1 'polypeptide(L)'
;MKISNKLIIKVISFIILDLLVFIFCGVFMMGYDDFYNESQGEYFSLSSMKNQYKVIWVFYNLWLVLNVLLILYVFYRFYKKMILKKI
;
A
#
# COMPACT_ATOMS: atom_id res chain seq x y z
N MET A 1 14.59 -16.59 -20.07
CA MET A 1 13.23 -16.53 -19.47
C MET A 1 12.35 -15.75 -20.43
N LYS A 2 11.40 -16.37 -21.14
CA LYS A 2 10.49 -15.63 -22.03
C LYS A 2 9.44 -14.93 -21.16
N ILE A 3 9.41 -13.59 -21.18
CA ILE A 3 8.36 -12.81 -20.54
C ILE A 3 7.15 -12.81 -21.48
N SER A 4 6.00 -13.27 -20.97
CA SER A 4 4.75 -13.27 -21.74
C SER A 4 4.11 -11.89 -21.70
N ASN A 5 3.52 -11.44 -22.82
CA ASN A 5 2.73 -10.21 -22.89
C ASN A 5 1.60 -10.18 -21.84
N LYS A 6 1.01 -11.35 -21.52
CA LYS A 6 0.01 -11.49 -20.46
C LYS A 6 0.58 -11.19 -19.06
N LEU A 7 1.87 -11.49 -18.84
CA LEU A 7 2.55 -11.18 -17.57
C LEU A 7 2.80 -9.68 -17.45
N ILE A 8 3.26 -9.03 -18.53
CA ILE A 8 3.51 -7.59 -18.56
C ILE A 8 2.23 -6.82 -18.25
N ILE A 9 1.11 -7.16 -18.91
CA ILE A 9 -0.18 -6.51 -18.67
C ILE A 9 -0.59 -6.66 -17.20
N LYS A 10 -0.48 -7.86 -16.62
CA LYS A 10 -0.82 -8.07 -15.19
C LYS A 10 0.00 -7.20 -14.26
N VAL A 11 1.30 -7.08 -14.50
CA VAL A 11 2.19 -6.24 -13.68
C VAL A 11 1.81 -4.77 -13.81
N ILE A 12 1.59 -4.29 -15.04
CA ILE A 12 1.18 -2.90 -15.28
C ILE A 12 -0.18 -2.61 -14.62
N SER A 13 -1.17 -3.49 -14.78
CA SER A 13 -2.48 -3.34 -14.13
C SER A 13 -2.37 -3.33 -12.61
N PHE A 14 -1.48 -4.14 -12.03
CA PHE A 14 -1.25 -4.14 -10.58
C PHE A 14 -0.63 -2.81 -10.11
N ILE A 15 0.35 -2.27 -10.83
CA ILE A 15 0.95 -0.96 -10.52
C ILE A 15 -0.09 0.16 -10.61
N ILE A 16 -0.94 0.14 -11.64
CA ILE A 16 -2.01 1.14 -11.78
C ILE A 16 -2.99 1.04 -10.60
N LEU A 17 -3.40 -0.17 -10.23
CA LEU A 17 -4.27 -0.38 -9.07
C LEU A 17 -3.62 0.17 -7.78
N ASP A 18 -2.34 -0.11 -7.56
CA ASP A 18 -1.61 0.35 -6.39
C ASP A 18 -1.58 1.89 -6.32
N LEU A 19 -1.24 2.54 -7.43
CA LEU A 19 -1.28 4.01 -7.54
C LEU A 19 -2.68 4.56 -7.27
N LEU A 20 -3.73 3.94 -7.82
CA LEU A 20 -5.11 4.35 -7.58
C LEU A 20 -5.51 4.24 -6.11
N VAL A 21 -5.07 3.19 -5.42
CA VAL A 21 -5.32 3.01 -3.98
C VAL A 21 -4.64 4.13 -3.17
N PHE A 22 -3.39 4.47 -3.49
CA PHE A 22 -2.69 5.56 -2.81
C PHE A 22 -3.33 6.92 -3.06
N ILE A 23 -3.69 7.20 -4.32
CA ILE A 23 -4.41 8.43 -4.67
C ILE A 23 -5.75 8.50 -3.94
N PHE A 24 -6.52 7.42 -3.94
CA PHE A 24 -7.81 7.34 -3.24
C PHE A 24 -7.66 7.63 -1.74
N CYS A 25 -6.72 6.95 -1.06
CA CYS A 25 -6.48 7.16 0.36
C CYS A 25 -6.02 8.59 0.64
N GLY A 26 -5.10 9.13 -0.16
CA GLY A 26 -4.58 10.49 -0.01
C GLY A 26 -5.67 11.55 -0.19
N VAL A 27 -6.44 11.49 -1.27
CA VAL A 27 -7.54 12.42 -1.53
C VAL A 27 -8.60 12.38 -0.42
N PHE A 28 -8.91 11.20 0.10
CA PHE A 28 -9.89 11.09 1.19
C PHE A 28 -9.35 11.66 2.51
N MET A 29 -8.06 11.43 2.80
CA MET A 29 -7.40 11.93 4.01
C MET A 29 -7.12 13.44 3.96
N MET A 30 -7.06 14.09 2.79
CA MET A 30 -7.00 15.56 2.70
C MET A 30 -8.18 16.22 3.43
N GLY A 31 -9.38 15.61 3.38
CA GLY A 31 -10.51 16.12 4.15
C GLY A 31 -10.33 15.98 5.67
N TYR A 32 -9.55 15.01 6.15
CA TYR A 32 -9.19 14.99 7.57
C TYR A 32 -8.24 16.14 7.90
N ASP A 33 -7.26 16.41 7.04
CA ASP A 33 -6.27 17.45 7.25
C ASP A 33 -6.90 18.85 7.23
N ASP A 34 -7.76 19.14 6.25
CA ASP A 34 -8.44 20.44 6.09
C ASP A 34 -9.40 20.76 7.24
N PHE A 35 -9.98 19.73 7.87
CA PHE A 35 -10.97 19.87 8.95
C PHE A 35 -10.45 19.38 10.31
N TYR A 36 -9.14 19.21 10.46
CA TYR A 36 -8.54 18.78 11.71
C TYR A 36 -8.75 19.85 12.80
N ASN A 37 -8.98 19.37 14.03
CA ASN A 37 -9.15 20.22 15.19
C ASN A 37 -8.40 19.60 16.37
N GLU A 38 -7.45 20.34 16.92
CA GLU A 38 -6.59 19.93 18.05
C GLU A 38 -7.38 19.52 19.29
N SER A 39 -8.58 20.08 19.49
CA SER A 39 -9.45 19.70 20.62
C SER A 39 -10.00 18.27 20.53
N GLN A 40 -9.94 17.63 19.35
CA GLN A 40 -10.40 16.25 19.14
C GLN A 40 -9.31 15.21 19.47
N GLY A 41 -8.10 15.65 19.82
CA GLY A 41 -6.95 14.80 20.15
C GLY A 41 -5.80 15.01 19.18
N GLU A 42 -4.71 14.26 19.39
CA GLU A 42 -3.47 14.43 18.63
C GLU A 42 -3.68 14.17 17.13
N TYR A 43 -3.00 14.94 16.29
CA TYR A 43 -3.01 14.76 14.84
C TYR A 43 -2.51 13.37 14.46
N PHE A 44 -3.13 12.73 13.46
CA PHE A 44 -2.91 11.34 13.09
C PHE A 44 -3.19 10.29 14.18
N SER A 45 -3.75 10.67 15.33
CA SER A 45 -4.27 9.71 16.29
C SER A 45 -5.62 9.17 15.85
N LEU A 46 -5.89 7.90 16.16
CA LEU A 46 -7.23 7.34 15.95
C LEU A 46 -8.27 8.14 16.76
N SER A 47 -7.96 8.66 17.94
CA SER A 47 -8.90 9.45 18.75
C SER A 47 -9.42 10.70 18.03
N SER A 48 -8.56 11.40 17.27
CA SER A 48 -8.94 12.65 16.59
C SER A 48 -9.66 12.45 15.26
N MET A 49 -9.72 11.23 14.76
CA MET A 49 -10.36 10.91 13.48
C MET A 49 -11.84 10.56 13.63
N LYS A 50 -12.67 11.12 12.75
CA LYS A 50 -14.02 10.59 12.50
C LYS A 50 -13.94 9.17 11.94
N ASN A 51 -14.99 8.38 12.14
CA ASN A 51 -15.03 6.96 11.73
C ASN A 51 -14.68 6.74 10.26
N GLN A 52 -15.13 7.62 9.36
CA GLN A 52 -14.79 7.54 7.94
C GLN A 52 -13.28 7.62 7.69
N TYR A 53 -12.57 8.53 8.34
CA TYR A 53 -11.11 8.69 8.19
C TYR A 53 -10.35 7.56 8.88
N LYS A 54 -10.85 7.05 10.01
CA LYS A 54 -10.27 5.88 10.68
C LYS A 54 -10.24 4.66 9.75
N VAL A 55 -11.35 4.37 9.08
CA VAL A 55 -11.43 3.22 8.17
C VAL A 55 -10.42 3.36 7.04
N ILE A 56 -10.32 4.54 6.43
CA ILE A 56 -9.36 4.81 5.36
C ILE A 56 -7.92 4.75 5.85
N TRP A 57 -7.63 5.30 7.03
CA TRP A 57 -6.30 5.27 7.63
C TRP A 57 -5.86 3.84 7.95
N VAL A 58 -6.74 3.01 8.54
CA VAL A 58 -6.45 1.59 8.79
C VAL A 58 -6.25 0.83 7.48
N PHE A 59 -7.11 1.07 6.48
CA PHE A 59 -6.99 0.47 5.17
C PHE A 59 -5.66 0.83 4.48
N TYR A 60 -5.26 2.10 4.52
CA TYR A 60 -3.98 2.58 4.00
C TYR A 60 -2.79 1.87 4.66
N ASN A 61 -2.78 1.78 5.99
CA ASN A 61 -1.71 1.08 6.72
C ASN A 61 -1.68 -0.41 6.38
N LEU A 62 -2.84 -1.06 6.28
CA LEU A 62 -2.92 -2.46 5.85
C LEU A 62 -2.38 -2.64 4.43
N TRP A 63 -2.68 -1.71 3.52
CA TRP A 63 -2.17 -1.73 2.15
C TRP A 63 -0.65 -1.61 2.10
N LEU A 64 -0.07 -0.72 2.91
CA LEU A 64 1.39 -0.61 3.07
C LEU A 64 2.02 -1.93 3.55
N VAL A 65 1.42 -2.57 4.57
CA VAL A 65 1.89 -3.88 5.07
C VAL A 65 1.87 -4.93 3.96
N LEU A 66 0.79 -5.00 3.18
CA LEU A 66 0.70 -5.92 2.04
C LEU A 66 1.79 -5.66 0.99
N ASN A 67 2.07 -4.41 0.68
CA ASN A 67 3.14 -4.03 -0.25
C ASN A 67 4.53 -4.44 0.28
N VAL A 68 4.81 -4.21 1.56
CA VAL A 68 6.06 -4.66 2.20
C VAL A 68 6.18 -6.18 2.14
N LEU A 69 5.12 -6.92 2.47
CA LEU A 69 5.12 -8.38 2.39
C LEU A 69 5.34 -8.89 0.96
N LEU A 70 4.74 -8.23 -0.04
CA LEU A 70 4.95 -8.56 -1.45
C LEU A 70 6.42 -8.36 -1.85
N ILE A 71 7.03 -7.25 -1.46
CA ILE A 71 8.44 -6.94 -1.73
C ILE A 71 9.35 -8.00 -1.07
N LEU A 72 9.11 -8.32 0.21
CA LEU A 72 9.86 -9.36 0.92
C LEU A 72 9.73 -10.73 0.24
N TYR A 73 8.54 -11.10 -0.20
CA TYR A 73 8.31 -12.35 -0.94
C TYR A 73 9.07 -12.37 -2.28
N VAL A 74 9.05 -11.27 -3.02
CA VAL A 74 9.79 -11.14 -4.28
C VAL A 74 11.29 -11.30 -4.04
N PHE A 75 11.85 -10.61 -3.04
CA PHE A 75 13.26 -10.76 -2.67
C PHE A 75 13.62 -12.17 -2.24
N TYR A 76 12.82 -12.80 -1.38
CA TYR A 76 13.02 -14.18 -0.96
C TYR A 76 13.04 -15.13 -2.16
N ARG A 77 12.11 -14.96 -3.11
CA ARG A 77 12.05 -15.77 -4.32
C ARG A 77 13.26 -15.56 -5.22
N PHE A 78 13.76 -14.33 -5.34
CA PHE A 78 14.99 -14.04 -6.09
C PHE A 78 16.22 -14.68 -5.42
N TYR A 79 16.37 -14.49 -4.10
CA TYR A 79 17.44 -15.09 -3.30
C TYR A 79 17.49 -16.61 -3.48
N LYS A 80 16.34 -17.29 -3.29
CA LYS A 80 16.23 -18.74 -3.46
C LYS A 80 16.63 -19.17 -4.88
N LYS A 81 16.18 -18.46 -5.91
CA LYS A 81 16.54 -18.78 -7.31
C LYS A 81 18.01 -18.57 -7.63
N MET A 82 18.69 -17.63 -6.97
CA MET A 82 20.11 -17.36 -7.21
C MET A 82 21.03 -18.35 -6.49
N ILE A 83 20.66 -18.79 -5.29
CA ILE A 83 21.50 -19.66 -4.46
C ILE A 83 21.27 -21.14 -4.74
N LEU A 84 20.02 -21.58 -4.87
CA LEU A 84 19.71 -23.01 -5.10
C LEU A 84 19.99 -23.48 -6.53
N LYS A 85 20.40 -22.58 -7.42
CA LYS A 85 20.90 -22.93 -8.77
C LYS A 85 22.41 -23.14 -8.82
N LYS A 86 23.11 -22.85 -7.71
CA LYS A 86 24.57 -22.93 -7.57
C LYS A 86 25.03 -24.12 -6.73
N ILE A 87 24.10 -24.86 -6.11
CA ILE A 87 24.30 -26.18 -5.51
C ILE A 87 23.64 -27.19 -6.44
#